data_AF-A0AAV8WHY0-F1
#
_entry.id   AF-A0AAV8WHY0-F1
#
_cell.length_a   1.000
_cell.length_b   1.000
_cell.length_c   1.000
_cell.angle_alpha   90.00
_cell.angle_beta   90.00
_cell.angle_gamma   90.00
#
_symmetry.space_group_name_H-M   'P 1'
#
loop_
_entity.id
_entity.type
_entity.pdbx_description
1 polymer ?
#
loop_
_entity_poly.entity_id
_entity_poly.type
_entity_poly.pdbx_seq_one_letter_code
_entity_poly.pdbx_strand_id
1 'polypeptide(L)'
;MSLRFSGQIDASKVIKDITTTSPKRALKYRNVYKQLDIPQTRKLQETEALSIFIDAALTREQYNKIRRKDLSRFPSYKKFQLAKKECYPKKEAIIVIEMSAEVKVQELLNHTILCISNVQEDVLKSQGLDKLGKLCLITKWGFDGSNQSEYKQKFTTNPEATDANIFIASLFPL
;
A
#
# COMPACT_ATOMS: atom_id res chain seq x y z
N MET A 1 26.84 11.07 -43.65
CA MET A 1 26.53 12.47 -43.26
C MET A 1 25.04 12.84 -43.38
N SER A 2 24.18 12.04 -44.02
CA SER A 2 22.76 12.39 -44.24
C SER A 2 21.92 12.53 -42.96
N LEU A 3 22.15 11.70 -41.93
CA LEU A 3 21.28 11.66 -40.74
C LEU A 3 21.38 12.91 -39.84
N ARG A 4 22.54 13.56 -39.77
CA ARG A 4 22.66 14.84 -39.05
C ARG A 4 21.96 15.97 -39.81
N PHE A 5 22.09 15.95 -41.13
CA PHE A 5 21.46 16.94 -42.00
C PHE A 5 19.93 16.84 -41.98
N SER A 6 19.38 15.62 -41.82
CA SER A 6 17.94 15.39 -41.64
C SER A 6 17.43 15.62 -40.21
N GLY A 7 18.24 16.19 -39.31
CA GLY A 7 17.86 16.47 -37.92
C GLY A 7 17.84 15.26 -36.98
N GLN A 8 18.18 14.05 -37.45
CA GLN A 8 18.20 12.83 -36.64
C GLN A 8 19.55 12.68 -35.92
N ILE A 9 19.82 13.62 -35.00
CA ILE A 9 21.09 13.75 -34.31
C ILE A 9 21.41 12.51 -33.47
N ASP A 10 20.43 11.96 -32.76
CA ASP A 10 20.65 10.80 -31.88
C ASP A 10 20.85 9.50 -32.67
N ALA A 11 20.14 9.32 -33.78
CA ALA A 11 20.41 8.21 -34.71
C ALA A 11 21.84 8.28 -35.26
N SER A 12 22.31 9.49 -35.61
CA SER A 12 23.71 9.68 -36.02
C SER A 12 24.71 9.35 -34.92
N LYS A 13 24.42 9.68 -33.65
CA LYS A 13 25.30 9.32 -32.52
C LYS A 13 25.34 7.82 -32.31
N VAL A 14 24.19 7.14 -32.33
CA VAL A 14 24.10 5.69 -32.17
C VAL A 14 24.88 4.96 -33.27
N ILE A 15 24.75 5.38 -34.53
CA ILE A 15 25.54 4.78 -35.64
C ILE A 15 27.03 5.03 -35.45
N LYS A 16 27.44 6.23 -35.00
CA LYS A 16 28.84 6.54 -34.71
C LYS A 16 29.38 5.63 -33.60
N ASP A 17 28.65 5.45 -32.52
CA ASP A 17 29.05 4.56 -31.40
C ASP A 17 29.16 3.10 -31.85
N ILE A 18 28.22 2.63 -32.67
CA ILE A 18 28.24 1.25 -33.17
C ILE A 18 29.42 1.00 -34.12
N THR A 19 29.80 2.00 -34.92
CA THR A 19 30.87 1.85 -35.93
C THR A 19 32.27 2.11 -35.38
N THR A 20 32.43 3.00 -34.40
CA THR A 20 33.76 3.47 -33.96
C THR A 20 34.27 2.85 -32.65
N THR A 21 33.39 2.34 -31.78
CA THR A 21 33.82 1.94 -30.42
C THR A 21 34.22 0.48 -30.30
N SER A 22 33.41 -0.46 -30.79
CA SER A 22 33.69 -1.91 -30.70
C SER A 22 32.77 -2.72 -31.61
N PRO A 23 33.24 -3.81 -32.25
CA PRO A 23 32.40 -4.72 -33.04
C PRO A 23 31.23 -5.33 -32.25
N LYS A 24 31.35 -5.45 -30.92
CA LYS A 24 30.29 -5.98 -30.04
C LYS A 24 29.27 -4.93 -29.61
N ARG A 25 29.49 -3.64 -29.93
CA ARG A 25 28.62 -2.54 -29.49
C ARG A 25 27.23 -2.65 -30.11
N ALA A 26 27.13 -2.99 -31.39
CA ALA A 26 25.85 -3.29 -32.07
C ALA A 26 25.02 -4.35 -31.32
N LEU A 27 25.67 -5.45 -30.92
CA LEU A 27 25.02 -6.55 -30.20
C LEU A 27 24.49 -6.11 -28.84
N LYS A 28 25.22 -5.25 -28.11
CA LYS A 28 24.74 -4.68 -26.85
C LYS A 28 23.46 -3.86 -27.04
N TYR A 29 23.44 -2.93 -28.00
CA TYR A 29 22.24 -2.14 -28.30
C TYR A 29 21.05 -3.04 -28.69
N ARG A 30 21.29 -4.05 -29.54
CA ARG A 30 20.25 -4.99 -29.96
C ARG A 30 19.69 -5.80 -28.79
N ASN A 31 20.54 -6.26 -27.88
CA ASN A 31 20.10 -7.05 -26.72
C ASN A 31 19.26 -6.20 -25.75
N VAL A 32 19.68 -4.96 -25.49
CA VAL A 32 18.92 -4.03 -24.64
C VAL A 32 17.61 -3.64 -25.31
N TYR A 33 17.61 -3.34 -26.61
CA TYR A 33 16.39 -3.01 -27.35
C TYR A 33 15.37 -4.17 -27.32
N LYS A 34 15.82 -5.41 -27.53
CA LYS A 34 14.98 -6.61 -27.39
C LYS A 34 14.44 -6.82 -25.97
N GLN A 35 15.15 -6.35 -24.94
CA GLN A 35 14.69 -6.39 -23.55
C GLN A 35 13.65 -5.28 -23.25
N LEU A 36 13.75 -4.14 -23.94
CA LEU A 36 12.81 -3.02 -23.81
C LEU A 36 11.49 -3.26 -24.56
N ASP A 37 11.51 -4.01 -25.66
CA ASP A 37 10.31 -4.40 -26.43
C ASP A 37 9.36 -5.35 -25.67
N ILE A 38 9.81 -5.92 -24.54
CA ILE A 38 8.93 -6.67 -23.65
C ILE A 38 8.42 -5.66 -22.61
N PRO A 39 7.13 -5.27 -22.63
CA PRO A 39 6.57 -4.50 -21.53
C PRO A 39 6.72 -5.35 -20.27
N GLN A 40 7.70 -5.02 -19.44
CA GLN A 40 7.84 -5.63 -18.12
C GLN A 40 6.70 -5.10 -17.28
N THR A 41 5.54 -5.75 -17.36
CA THR A 41 4.48 -5.56 -16.38
C THR A 41 5.02 -6.06 -15.06
N ARG A 42 5.61 -5.15 -14.28
CA ARG A 42 6.03 -5.44 -12.91
C ARG A 42 4.81 -5.95 -12.16
N LYS A 43 4.99 -7.08 -11.50
CA LYS A 43 4.01 -7.59 -10.54
C LYS A 43 3.90 -6.62 -9.38
N LEU A 44 2.68 -6.19 -9.08
CA LEU A 44 2.41 -5.34 -7.94
C LEU A 44 2.80 -6.06 -6.65
N GLN A 45 3.42 -5.32 -5.73
CA GLN A 45 3.61 -5.80 -4.38
C GLN A 45 2.26 -5.90 -3.66
N GLU A 46 2.27 -6.67 -2.57
CA GLU A 46 1.04 -7.00 -1.84
C GLU A 46 0.44 -5.76 -1.18
N THR A 47 1.28 -4.85 -0.69
CA THR A 47 0.88 -3.53 -0.15
C THR A 47 0.35 -2.59 -1.23
N GLU A 48 1.00 -2.51 -2.40
CA GLU A 48 0.53 -1.71 -3.55
C GLU A 48 -0.83 -2.19 -4.07
N ALA A 49 -1.05 -3.51 -4.09
CA ALA A 49 -2.34 -4.06 -4.48
C ALA A 49 -3.42 -3.80 -3.42
N LEU A 50 -3.05 -3.81 -2.13
CA LEU A 50 -3.95 -3.49 -1.02
C LEU A 50 -4.36 -2.01 -1.04
N SER A 51 -3.44 -1.08 -1.34
CA SER A 51 -3.80 0.34 -1.45
C SER A 51 -4.79 0.56 -2.58
N ILE A 52 -4.55 0.01 -3.77
CA ILE A 52 -5.50 0.07 -4.90
C ILE A 52 -6.87 -0.51 -4.50
N PHE A 53 -6.89 -1.61 -3.76
CA PHE A 53 -8.13 -2.23 -3.30
C PHE A 53 -8.93 -1.32 -2.36
N ILE A 54 -8.26 -0.61 -1.44
CA ILE A 54 -8.88 0.30 -0.47
C ILE A 54 -9.29 1.61 -1.16
N ASP A 55 -8.37 2.24 -1.89
CA ASP A 55 -8.57 3.56 -2.51
C ASP A 55 -9.68 3.54 -3.55
N ALA A 56 -9.79 2.45 -4.31
CA ALA A 56 -10.86 2.26 -5.29
C ALA A 56 -12.12 1.61 -4.70
N ALA A 57 -12.20 1.43 -3.38
CA ALA A 57 -13.32 0.83 -2.66
C ALA A 57 -13.82 -0.49 -3.28
N LEU A 58 -12.88 -1.35 -3.70
CA LEU A 58 -13.21 -2.55 -4.45
C LEU A 58 -13.80 -3.63 -3.54
N THR A 59 -14.80 -4.34 -4.06
CA THR A 59 -15.20 -5.63 -3.48
C THR A 59 -14.21 -6.72 -3.89
N ARG A 60 -14.18 -7.82 -3.13
CA ARG A 60 -13.38 -9.01 -3.46
C ARG A 60 -13.69 -9.54 -4.86
N GLU A 61 -14.95 -9.49 -5.28
CA GLU A 61 -15.35 -9.95 -6.61
C GLU A 61 -14.82 -9.05 -7.72
N GLN A 62 -14.94 -7.73 -7.56
CA GLN A 62 -14.41 -6.74 -8.50
C GLN A 62 -12.89 -6.87 -8.64
N TYR A 63 -12.17 -6.99 -7.53
CA TYR A 63 -10.74 -7.25 -7.56
C TYR A 63 -10.40 -8.53 -8.33
N ASN A 64 -11.12 -9.61 -8.09
CA ASN A 64 -10.90 -10.87 -8.81
C ASN A 64 -11.27 -10.79 -10.29
N LYS A 65 -12.21 -9.92 -10.70
CA LYS A 65 -12.48 -9.62 -12.11
C LYS A 65 -11.29 -8.91 -12.76
N ILE A 66 -10.72 -7.90 -12.10
CA ILE A 66 -9.54 -7.16 -12.57
C ILE A 66 -8.34 -8.11 -12.69
N ARG A 67 -8.05 -8.88 -11.64
CA ARG A 67 -6.95 -9.85 -11.63
C ARG A 67 -7.06 -10.90 -12.73
N ARG A 68 -8.27 -11.36 -13.07
CA ARG A 68 -8.48 -12.31 -14.16
C ARG A 68 -8.08 -11.76 -15.53
N LYS A 69 -8.07 -10.43 -15.69
CA LYS A 69 -7.61 -9.77 -16.93
C LYS A 69 -6.09 -9.64 -16.99
N ASP A 70 -5.41 -9.58 -15.84
CA ASP A 70 -3.94 -9.52 -15.77
C ASP A 70 -3.40 -10.28 -14.54
N LEU A 71 -3.23 -11.58 -14.72
CA LEU A 71 -2.77 -12.50 -13.66
C LEU A 71 -1.29 -12.29 -13.29
N SER A 72 -0.50 -11.77 -14.23
CA SER A 72 0.92 -11.48 -14.06
C SER A 72 1.16 -10.28 -13.16
N ARG A 73 0.32 -9.24 -13.30
CA ARG A 73 0.46 -7.98 -12.56
C ARG A 73 -0.17 -8.03 -11.18
N PHE A 74 -1.39 -8.57 -11.05
CA PHE A 74 -2.14 -8.50 -9.79
C PHE A 74 -1.93 -9.75 -8.91
N PRO A 75 -1.48 -9.59 -7.65
CA PRO A 75 -1.35 -10.71 -6.71
C PRO A 75 -2.72 -11.34 -6.40
N SER A 76 -2.72 -12.54 -5.81
CA SER A 76 -3.98 -13.17 -5.39
C SER A 76 -4.57 -12.45 -4.17
N TYR A 77 -5.89 -12.52 -4.02
CA TYR A 77 -6.57 -11.94 -2.84
C TYR A 77 -5.99 -12.44 -1.51
N LYS A 78 -5.63 -13.73 -1.45
CA LYS A 78 -5.03 -14.35 -0.25
C LYS A 78 -3.72 -13.70 0.17
N LYS A 79 -2.93 -13.20 -0.79
CA LYS A 79 -1.60 -12.61 -0.53
C LYS A 79 -1.71 -11.30 0.23
N PHE A 80 -2.40 -10.30 -0.33
CA PHE A 80 -2.57 -9.04 0.38
C PHE A 80 -3.54 -9.12 1.57
N GLN A 81 -4.33 -10.19 1.72
CA GLN A 81 -5.05 -10.46 2.96
C GLN A 81 -4.08 -10.66 4.14
N LEU A 82 -2.87 -11.18 3.90
CA LEU A 82 -1.82 -11.26 4.92
C LEU A 82 -1.31 -9.86 5.26
N ALA A 83 -0.97 -9.04 4.25
CA ALA A 83 -0.58 -7.64 4.46
C ALA A 83 -1.67 -6.85 5.22
N LYS A 84 -2.95 -7.06 4.92
CA LYS A 84 -4.07 -6.44 5.64
C LYS A 84 -4.11 -6.86 7.12
N LYS A 85 -3.73 -8.10 7.44
CA LYS A 85 -3.65 -8.58 8.83
C LYS A 85 -2.48 -7.97 9.59
N GLU A 86 -1.37 -7.72 8.93
CA GLU A 86 -0.20 -7.06 9.52
C GLU A 86 -0.51 -5.61 9.92
N CYS A 87 -1.49 -4.98 9.28
CA CYS A 87 -1.97 -3.65 9.65
C CYS A 87 -2.87 -3.61 10.89
N TYR A 88 -3.26 -4.76 11.46
CA TYR A 88 -4.09 -4.78 12.67
C TYR A 88 -3.27 -4.87 13.95
N PRO A 89 -3.76 -4.25 15.05
CA PRO A 89 -3.25 -4.55 16.37
C PRO A 89 -3.34 -6.06 16.68
N LYS A 90 -2.55 -6.50 17.65
CA LYS A 90 -2.60 -7.87 18.17
C LYS A 90 -4.03 -8.26 18.53
N LYS A 91 -4.43 -9.50 18.24
CA LYS A 91 -5.80 -9.96 18.46
C LYS A 91 -6.23 -9.86 19.92
N GLU A 92 -5.29 -10.08 20.83
CA GLU A 92 -5.51 -10.05 22.28
C GLU A 92 -5.77 -8.62 22.80
N ALA A 93 -5.44 -7.60 22.00
CA ALA A 93 -5.73 -6.20 22.29
C ALA A 93 -7.12 -5.76 21.82
N ILE A 94 -7.76 -6.53 20.95
CA ILE A 94 -9.07 -6.24 20.36
C ILE A 94 -10.13 -7.03 21.13
N ILE A 95 -11.06 -6.30 21.72
CA ILE A 95 -12.19 -6.85 22.47
C ILE A 95 -13.44 -6.57 21.65
N VAL A 96 -14.14 -7.61 21.22
CA VAL A 96 -15.40 -7.49 20.49
C VAL A 96 -16.47 -8.22 21.27
N ILE A 97 -17.48 -7.48 21.70
CA ILE A 97 -18.70 -8.00 22.30
C ILE A 97 -19.90 -7.58 21.44
N GLU A 98 -21.11 -8.00 21.81
CA GLU A 98 -22.29 -7.74 20.98
C GLU A 98 -22.56 -6.23 20.76
N MET A 99 -22.24 -5.40 21.76
CA MET A 99 -22.58 -3.96 21.77
C MET A 99 -21.38 -3.02 21.52
N SER A 100 -20.15 -3.52 21.54
CA SER A 100 -18.96 -2.68 21.36
C SER A 100 -17.79 -3.45 20.74
N ALA A 101 -16.94 -2.69 20.08
CA ALA A 101 -15.62 -3.14 19.64
C ALA A 101 -14.59 -2.14 20.16
N GLU A 102 -13.66 -2.62 20.97
CA GLU A 102 -12.71 -1.79 21.70
C GLU A 102 -11.30 -2.31 21.48
N VAL A 103 -10.34 -1.38 21.50
CA VAL A 103 -8.91 -1.70 21.47
C VAL A 103 -8.23 -1.01 22.63
N LYS A 104 -7.32 -1.71 23.30
CA LYS A 104 -6.52 -1.11 24.37
C LYS A 104 -5.70 0.06 23.82
N VAL A 105 -5.87 1.25 24.39
CA VAL A 105 -5.21 2.49 23.91
C VAL A 105 -3.69 2.33 23.80
N GLN A 106 -3.05 1.69 24.79
CA GLN A 106 -1.60 1.47 24.75
C GLN A 106 -1.17 0.59 23.55
N GLU A 107 -1.93 -0.46 23.25
CA GLU A 107 -1.63 -1.34 22.12
C GLU A 107 -1.88 -0.64 20.78
N LEU A 108 -2.92 0.22 20.70
CA LEU A 108 -3.17 1.06 19.54
C LEU A 108 -2.02 2.04 19.29
N LEU A 109 -1.52 2.70 20.34
CA LEU A 109 -0.38 3.63 20.25
C LEU A 109 0.90 2.89 19.83
N ASN A 110 1.21 1.76 20.48
CA ASN A 110 2.37 0.95 20.14
C ASN A 110 2.34 0.50 18.66
N HIS A 111 1.19 0.03 18.20
CA HIS A 111 0.99 -0.39 16.81
C HIS A 111 1.13 0.79 15.84
N THR A 112 0.56 1.94 16.18
CA THR A 112 0.68 3.17 15.37
C THR A 112 2.15 3.60 15.24
N ILE A 113 2.92 3.58 16.33
CA ILE A 113 4.37 3.90 16.32
C ILE A 113 5.12 2.93 15.42
N LEU A 114 4.84 1.62 15.53
CA LEU A 114 5.48 0.60 14.70
C LEU A 114 5.20 0.84 13.21
N CYS A 115 3.93 1.08 12.84
CA CYS A 115 3.55 1.36 11.46
C CYS A 115 4.24 2.62 10.92
N ILE A 116 4.24 3.73 11.67
CA ILE A 116 4.92 4.97 11.28
C ILE A 116 6.42 4.73 11.11
N SER A 117 7.05 4.03 12.06
CA SER A 117 8.49 3.75 12.02
C SER A 117 8.89 2.93 10.80
N ASN A 118 8.07 1.93 10.43
CA ASN A 118 8.32 1.11 9.25
C ASN A 118 8.16 1.90 7.95
N VAL A 119 7.15 2.77 7.86
CA VAL A 119 6.91 3.57 6.64
C VAL A 119 7.93 4.71 6.49
N GLN A 120 8.35 5.30 7.61
CA GLN A 120 9.27 6.45 7.66
C GLN A 120 10.72 6.04 7.94
N GLU A 121 11.07 4.75 7.81
CA GLU A 121 12.40 4.23 8.19
C GLU A 121 13.55 5.02 7.54
N ASP A 122 13.43 5.32 6.25
CA ASP A 122 14.43 6.09 5.51
C ASP A 122 14.56 7.54 6.00
N VAL A 123 13.43 8.16 6.38
CA VAL A 123 13.40 9.52 6.95
C VAL A 123 14.04 9.52 8.34
N LEU A 124 13.69 8.53 9.17
CA LEU A 124 14.26 8.37 10.51
C LEU A 124 15.78 8.18 10.46
N LYS A 125 16.28 7.35 9.54
CA LYS A 125 17.72 7.11 9.35
C LYS A 125 18.44 8.32 8.75
N SER A 126 17.88 8.94 7.71
CA SER A 126 18.53 10.09 7.04
C SER A 126 18.65 11.30 7.94
N GLN A 127 17.71 11.50 8.87
CA GLN A 127 17.76 12.56 9.88
C GLN A 127 18.49 12.15 11.16
N GLY A 128 19.00 10.92 11.26
CA GLY A 128 19.70 10.41 12.44
C GLY A 128 18.81 10.30 13.69
N LEU A 129 17.48 10.27 13.50
CA LEU A 129 16.50 10.17 14.59
C LEU A 129 16.54 8.79 15.26
N ASP A 130 17.04 7.76 14.55
CA ASP A 130 17.32 6.42 15.05
C ASP A 130 18.35 6.40 16.20
N LYS A 131 19.17 7.45 16.31
CA LYS A 131 20.20 7.60 17.34
C LYS A 131 19.73 8.43 18.54
N LEU A 132 18.53 9.00 18.50
CA LEU A 132 17.98 9.78 19.62
C LEU A 132 17.53 8.83 20.73
N GLY A 133 17.90 9.15 21.97
CA GLY A 133 17.47 8.36 23.14
C GLY A 133 15.98 8.50 23.47
N LYS A 134 15.27 9.46 22.87
CA LYS A 134 13.85 9.72 23.12
C LYS A 134 13.19 10.38 21.92
N LEU A 135 12.03 9.86 21.54
CA LEU A 135 11.10 10.45 20.58
C LEU A 135 9.76 10.69 21.27
N CYS A 136 9.02 11.70 20.82
CA CYS A 136 7.69 12.03 21.32
C CYS A 136 6.69 11.85 20.18
N LEU A 137 5.72 10.95 20.35
CA LEU A 137 4.56 10.87 19.48
C LEU A 137 3.49 11.83 20.01
N ILE A 138 3.19 12.87 19.23
CA ILE A 138 2.07 13.77 19.52
C ILE A 138 0.82 13.16 18.87
N THR A 139 -0.28 13.09 19.64
CA THR A 139 -1.54 12.55 19.14
C THR A 139 -2.69 13.48 19.50
N LYS A 140 -3.74 13.42 18.68
CA LYS A 140 -5.05 14.03 18.92
C LYS A 140 -6.09 12.92 19.00
N TRP A 141 -7.07 13.06 19.88
CA TRP A 141 -8.18 12.11 19.98
C TRP A 141 -9.50 12.85 20.12
N GLY A 142 -10.60 12.16 19.87
CA GLY A 142 -11.95 12.68 19.98
C GLY A 142 -12.98 11.57 19.78
N PHE A 143 -14.25 11.91 19.89
CA PHE A 143 -15.35 10.98 19.69
C PHE A 143 -16.54 11.68 19.06
N ASP A 144 -17.34 10.91 18.32
CA ASP A 144 -18.57 11.40 17.69
C ASP A 144 -19.58 10.25 17.55
N GLY A 145 -20.85 10.59 17.30
CA GLY A 145 -21.94 9.65 17.10
C GLY A 145 -22.66 9.86 15.77
N SER A 146 -23.20 8.77 15.21
CA SER A 146 -24.06 8.83 14.02
C SER A 146 -25.20 7.84 14.13
N ASN A 147 -26.29 8.13 13.41
CA ASN A 147 -27.38 7.20 13.23
C ASN A 147 -27.09 6.29 12.02
N GLN A 148 -27.65 5.08 12.02
CA GLN A 148 -27.56 4.07 10.96
C GLN A 148 -28.85 3.25 10.88
N SER A 149 -28.99 2.44 9.83
CA SER A 149 -30.12 1.52 9.70
C SER A 149 -29.96 0.36 10.68
N GLU A 150 -30.99 0.10 11.49
CA GLU A 150 -31.01 -1.02 12.43
C GLU A 150 -30.95 -2.37 11.72
N TYR A 151 -30.11 -3.27 12.23
CA TYR A 151 -30.11 -4.66 11.83
C TYR A 151 -31.10 -5.43 12.71
N LYS A 152 -31.99 -6.24 12.10
CA LYS A 152 -33.09 -6.92 12.81
C LYS A 152 -32.65 -8.09 13.72
N GLN A 153 -31.40 -8.10 14.16
CA GLN A 153 -30.86 -9.10 15.08
C GLN A 153 -30.99 -8.59 16.51
N LYS A 154 -31.59 -9.40 17.38
CA LYS A 154 -31.69 -9.08 18.81
C LYS A 154 -30.36 -9.34 19.51
N PHE A 155 -30.01 -8.48 20.46
CA PHE A 155 -28.87 -8.68 21.35
C PHE A 155 -29.21 -9.72 22.43
N THR A 156 -28.27 -10.61 22.72
CA THR A 156 -28.44 -11.65 23.73
C THR A 156 -28.32 -11.06 25.13
N THR A 157 -27.40 -10.11 25.30
CA THR A 157 -27.02 -9.55 26.61
C THR A 157 -28.02 -8.50 27.10
N ASN A 158 -28.63 -7.74 26.18
CA ASN A 158 -29.62 -6.71 26.51
C ASN A 158 -30.73 -6.65 25.44
N PRO A 159 -31.89 -7.28 25.67
CA PRO A 159 -32.99 -7.32 24.69
C PRO A 159 -33.58 -5.96 24.30
N GLU A 160 -33.36 -4.90 25.09
CA GLU A 160 -33.83 -3.54 24.80
C GLU A 160 -32.79 -2.69 24.06
N ALA A 161 -31.57 -3.21 23.86
CA ALA A 161 -30.54 -2.50 23.09
C ALA A 161 -30.92 -2.43 21.59
N THR A 162 -30.46 -1.36 20.93
CA THR A 162 -30.60 -1.12 19.49
C THR A 162 -29.24 -0.77 18.89
N ASP A 163 -29.00 -1.16 17.63
CA ASP A 163 -27.86 -0.74 16.81
C ASP A 163 -28.18 0.48 15.91
N ALA A 164 -29.31 1.16 16.11
CA ALA A 164 -29.70 2.35 15.35
C ALA A 164 -28.64 3.46 15.36
N ASN A 165 -27.79 3.49 16.38
CA ASN A 165 -26.79 4.53 16.57
C ASN A 165 -25.41 3.87 16.78
N ILE A 166 -24.38 4.50 16.23
CA ILE A 166 -22.99 4.14 16.46
C ILE A 166 -22.27 5.30 17.15
N PHE A 167 -21.45 4.99 18.14
CA PHE A 167 -20.56 5.93 18.80
C PHE A 167 -19.13 5.49 18.57
N ILE A 168 -18.28 6.40 18.11
CA ILE A 168 -16.90 6.08 17.70
C ILE A 168 -15.95 7.03 18.41
N ALA A 169 -14.97 6.46 19.13
CA ALA A 169 -13.79 7.18 19.60
C ALA A 169 -12.63 6.96 18.60
N SER A 170 -11.98 8.04 18.20
CA SER A 170 -10.90 8.05 17.21
C SER A 170 -9.64 8.70 17.75
N LEU A 171 -8.47 8.22 17.31
CA LEU A 171 -7.16 8.74 17.65
C LEU A 171 -6.33 8.94 16.37
N PHE A 172 -5.60 10.04 16.31
CA PHE A 172 -4.80 10.48 15.17
C PHE A 172 -3.38 10.85 15.61
N PRO A 173 -2.33 10.27 15.00
CA PRO A 173 -0.97 10.78 15.14
C PRO A 173 -0.82 12.11 14.37
N LEU A 174 -0.08 13.07 14.94
CA LEU A 174 0.19 14.39 14.34
C LEU A 174 1.62 14.49 13.79
#